data_AF-A0A8H7TUP8-F1
#
_entry.id   AF-A0A8H7TUP8-F1
#
_cell.length_a   1.000
_cell.length_b   1.000
_cell.length_c   1.000
_cell.angle_alpha   90.00
_cell.angle_beta   90.00
_cell.angle_gamma   90.00
#
_symmetry.space_group_name_H-M   'P 1'
#
loop_
_entity.id
_entity.type
_entity.pdbx_description
1 polymer ?
#
loop_
_entity_poly.entity_id
_entity_poly.type
_entity_poly.pdbx_seq_one_letter_code
_entity_poly.pdbx_strand_id
1 'polypeptide(L)'
;MNPIVADTLANPRFQLFATAVFSGATVASLILGYQSLERGQRISRLKNSIPRSEADDGKVTYSDPPVDKEDARNQALARRAQAGDFDEELILEQLARNRVFLKPEGLDKLRDSFVVVVGCGGVGSHATASLARSGASKIRLVDFDQVTLSSLNRHAVATLADVGTPKVRCLERRLIAIAPWVQFDLRQEKFDDDVAEKLLGPWGKLTASRISLLTQSTTLTPRLHCSSTATTTSFL
;
A
#
# COMPACT_ATOMS: atom_id res chain seq x y z
N MET A 1 9.61 57.83 -5.70
CA MET A 1 10.54 56.74 -6.09
C MET A 1 11.90 57.11 -5.54
N ASN A 2 12.49 56.28 -4.68
CA ASN A 2 13.69 56.65 -3.91
C ASN A 2 14.95 56.71 -4.79
N PRO A 3 15.75 57.79 -4.72
CA PRO A 3 16.93 58.01 -5.57
C PRO A 3 18.05 56.97 -5.37
N ILE A 4 18.07 56.26 -4.23
CA ILE A 4 19.04 55.21 -3.91
C ILE A 4 18.87 53.96 -4.82
N VAL A 5 17.65 53.70 -5.30
CA VAL A 5 17.34 52.55 -6.19
C VAL A 5 17.79 52.83 -7.63
N ALA A 6 17.84 54.10 -8.03
CA ALA A 6 18.26 54.50 -9.38
C ALA A 6 19.77 54.31 -9.58
N ASP A 7 20.59 54.65 -8.58
CA ASP A 7 22.06 54.53 -8.67
C ASP A 7 22.57 53.08 -8.62
N THR A 8 21.85 52.19 -7.93
CA THR A 8 22.20 50.75 -7.90
C THR A 8 21.88 50.05 -9.22
N LEU A 9 20.86 50.50 -9.95
CA LEU A 9 20.49 49.99 -11.28
C LEU A 9 21.38 50.54 -12.42
N ALA A 10 22.14 51.61 -12.19
CA ALA A 10 23.05 52.22 -13.16
C ALA A 10 24.46 51.59 -13.18
N ASN A 11 24.78 50.68 -12.26
CA ASN A 11 26.10 50.04 -12.20
C ASN A 11 26.21 48.91 -13.26
N PRO A 12 27.13 49.00 -14.24
CA PRO A 12 27.23 48.03 -15.34
C PRO A 12 27.53 46.61 -14.86
N ARG A 13 28.21 46.45 -13.71
CA ARG A 13 28.44 45.12 -13.11
C ARG A 13 27.17 44.51 -12.53
N PHE A 14 26.28 45.34 -11.98
CA PHE A 14 24.99 44.90 -11.46
C PHE A 14 24.03 44.55 -12.60
N GLN A 15 24.04 45.31 -13.70
CA GLN A 15 23.26 45.00 -14.89
C GLN A 15 23.68 43.67 -15.54
N LEU A 16 24.98 43.40 -15.63
CA LEU A 16 25.49 42.12 -16.15
C LEU A 16 25.09 40.95 -15.24
N PHE A 17 25.20 41.12 -13.92
CA PHE A 17 24.78 40.10 -12.95
C PHE A 17 23.27 39.84 -13.01
N ALA A 18 22.44 40.89 -13.02
CA ALA A 18 21.00 40.78 -13.14
C ALA A 18 20.60 40.08 -14.45
N THR A 19 21.21 40.46 -15.57
CA THR A 19 20.95 39.85 -16.88
C THR A 19 21.33 38.37 -16.90
N ALA A 20 22.44 37.99 -16.27
CA ALA A 20 22.88 36.59 -16.15
C ALA A 20 21.94 35.75 -15.28
N VAL A 21 21.44 36.31 -14.17
CA VAL A 21 20.47 35.63 -13.31
C VAL A 21 19.13 35.46 -14.02
N PHE A 22 18.65 36.50 -14.73
CA PHE A 22 17.41 36.43 -15.50
C PHE A 22 17.51 35.44 -16.66
N SER A 23 18.62 35.41 -17.39
CA SER A 23 18.83 34.43 -18.48
C SER A 23 18.97 33.00 -17.96
N GLY A 24 19.65 32.81 -16.82
CA GLY A 24 19.73 31.51 -16.15
C GLY A 24 18.35 31.01 -15.68
N ALA A 25 17.57 31.89 -15.03
CA ALA A 25 16.24 31.55 -14.52
C ALA A 25 15.24 31.23 -15.65
N THR A 26 15.29 31.97 -16.76
CA THR A 26 14.43 31.71 -17.94
C THR A 26 14.76 30.39 -18.61
N VAL A 27 16.04 30.08 -18.84
CA VAL A 27 16.47 28.80 -19.41
C VAL A 27 16.12 27.63 -18.48
N ALA A 28 16.38 27.75 -17.18
CA ALA A 28 16.01 26.72 -16.21
C ALA A 28 14.49 26.47 -16.17
N SER A 29 13.69 27.53 -16.23
CA SER A 29 12.22 27.42 -16.27
C SER A 29 11.74 26.73 -17.56
N LEU A 30 12.35 27.05 -18.70
CA LEU A 30 12.08 26.38 -19.98
C LEU A 30 12.43 24.89 -19.92
N ILE A 31 13.60 24.53 -19.39
CA ILE A 31 14.05 23.13 -19.28
C ILE A 31 13.15 22.35 -18.32
N LEU A 32 12.90 22.87 -17.12
CA LEU A 32 12.07 22.19 -16.12
C LEU A 32 10.62 22.10 -16.58
N GLY A 33 10.09 23.16 -17.21
CA GLY A 33 8.77 23.16 -17.83
C GLY A 33 8.64 22.11 -18.93
N TYR A 34 9.62 22.04 -19.84
CA TYR A 34 9.64 21.05 -20.91
C TYR A 34 9.74 19.61 -20.37
N GLN A 35 10.63 19.35 -19.42
CA GLN A 35 10.76 18.03 -18.79
C GLN A 35 9.48 17.61 -18.04
N SER A 36 8.79 18.57 -17.40
CA SER A 36 7.52 18.32 -16.71
C SER A 36 6.41 17.91 -17.70
N LEU A 37 6.29 18.63 -18.82
CA LEU A 37 5.34 18.32 -19.89
C LEU A 37 5.65 16.98 -20.58
N GLU A 38 6.92 16.72 -20.90
CA GLU A 38 7.35 15.49 -21.57
C GLU A 38 7.13 14.25 -20.69
N ARG A 39 7.37 14.36 -19.38
CA ARG A 39 7.05 13.28 -18.41
C ARG A 39 5.56 12.93 -18.43
N GLY A 40 4.68 13.93 -18.46
CA GLY A 40 3.24 13.73 -18.55
C GLY A 40 2.83 13.00 -19.84
N GLN A 41 3.39 13.41 -20.97
CA GLN A 41 3.12 12.77 -22.26
C GLN A 41 3.66 11.34 -22.32
N ARG A 42 4.87 11.09 -21.82
CA ARG A 42 5.50 9.76 -21.84
C ARG A 42 4.74 8.76 -20.96
N ILE A 43 4.30 9.18 -19.78
CA ILE A 43 3.44 8.38 -18.90
C ILE A 43 2.11 8.07 -19.60
N SER A 44 1.52 9.05 -20.28
CA SER A 44 0.24 8.87 -20.99
C SER A 44 0.36 7.93 -22.18
N ARG A 45 1.45 8.03 -22.97
CA ARG A 45 1.75 7.08 -24.05
C ARG A 45 1.97 5.67 -23.52
N LEU A 46 2.72 5.51 -22.44
CA LEU A 46 2.94 4.21 -21.80
C LEU A 46 1.64 3.59 -21.30
N LYS A 47 0.77 4.40 -20.66
CA LYS A 47 -0.57 3.98 -20.25
C LYS A 47 -1.43 3.53 -21.43
N ASN A 48 -1.32 4.21 -22.58
CA ASN A 48 -2.09 3.88 -23.79
C ASN A 48 -1.52 2.71 -24.59
N SER A 49 -0.23 2.37 -24.42
CA SER A 49 0.38 1.20 -25.08
C SER A 49 0.15 -0.13 -24.35
N ILE A 50 -0.41 -0.09 -23.13
CA ILE A 50 -0.78 -1.30 -22.39
C ILE A 50 -2.09 -1.84 -23.00
N PRO A 51 -2.15 -3.13 -23.40
CA PRO A 51 -3.37 -3.73 -23.92
C PRO A 51 -4.52 -3.52 -22.93
N ARG A 52 -5.56 -2.80 -23.37
CA ARG A 52 -6.78 -2.65 -22.58
C ARG A 52 -7.58 -3.95 -22.71
N SER A 53 -7.91 -4.56 -21.57
CA SER A 53 -8.98 -5.56 -21.51
C SER A 53 -10.28 -4.89 -21.96
N GLU A 54 -11.13 -5.60 -22.70
CA GLU A 54 -12.28 -5.07 -23.47
C GLU A 54 -13.44 -4.46 -22.64
N ALA A 55 -13.21 -4.04 -21.40
CA ALA A 55 -14.21 -3.34 -20.61
C ALA A 55 -13.57 -2.25 -19.76
N ASP A 56 -13.71 -1.01 -20.20
CA ASP A 56 -14.40 0.06 -19.47
C ASP A 56 -14.01 1.44 -20.06
N ASP A 57 -14.97 2.11 -20.70
CA ASP A 57 -14.80 3.42 -21.34
C ASP A 57 -15.72 4.41 -20.61
N GLY A 58 -15.14 5.22 -19.70
CA GLY A 58 -15.80 6.43 -19.20
C GLY A 58 -15.76 6.64 -17.67
N LYS A 59 -15.10 7.72 -17.27
CA LYS A 59 -15.19 8.42 -15.95
C LYS A 59 -14.95 7.50 -14.74
N VAL A 60 -13.71 7.55 -14.20
CA VAL A 60 -13.22 6.76 -13.05
C VAL A 60 -14.02 7.05 -11.77
N THR A 61 -15.21 6.45 -11.71
CA THR A 61 -15.77 5.88 -10.50
C THR A 61 -15.14 4.50 -10.46
N TYR A 62 -14.47 4.11 -9.37
CA TYR A 62 -13.96 2.74 -9.24
C TYR A 62 -15.16 1.78 -9.20
N SER A 63 -15.66 1.37 -10.37
CA SER A 63 -16.37 0.11 -10.54
C SER A 63 -15.32 -0.99 -10.58
N ASP A 64 -15.56 -2.08 -9.85
CA ASP A 64 -14.67 -3.23 -9.86
C ASP A 64 -14.37 -3.62 -11.32
N PRO A 65 -13.08 -3.77 -11.70
CA PRO A 65 -12.74 -4.18 -13.06
C PRO A 65 -13.42 -5.53 -13.37
N PRO A 66 -13.68 -5.83 -14.65
CA PRO A 66 -14.20 -7.12 -15.07
C PRO A 66 -13.31 -8.21 -14.47
N VAL A 67 -13.91 -9.08 -13.64
CA VAL A 67 -13.14 -10.06 -12.89
C VAL A 67 -12.52 -11.03 -13.89
N ASP A 68 -11.19 -11.02 -13.97
CA ASP A 68 -10.43 -12.04 -14.70
C ASP A 68 -10.94 -13.42 -14.25
N LYS A 69 -11.12 -14.37 -15.18
CA LYS A 69 -11.63 -15.71 -14.88
C LYS A 69 -10.80 -16.39 -13.79
N GLU A 70 -9.50 -16.11 -13.77
CA GLU A 70 -8.59 -16.56 -12.73
C GLU A 70 -8.92 -15.94 -11.36
N ASP A 71 -9.09 -14.61 -11.31
CA ASP A 71 -9.46 -13.90 -10.08
C ASP A 71 -10.80 -14.38 -9.53
N ALA A 72 -11.79 -14.63 -10.39
CA ALA A 72 -13.10 -15.15 -9.99
C ALA A 72 -12.97 -16.54 -9.38
N ARG A 73 -12.14 -17.41 -9.97
CA ARG A 73 -11.83 -18.74 -9.44
C ARG A 73 -11.13 -18.65 -8.09
N ASN A 74 -10.14 -17.78 -7.96
CA ASN A 74 -9.39 -17.58 -6.71
C ASN A 74 -10.31 -17.06 -5.59
N GLN A 75 -11.20 -16.13 -5.89
CA GLN A 75 -12.22 -15.64 -4.95
C GLN A 75 -13.22 -16.74 -4.54
N ALA A 76 -13.63 -17.61 -5.48
CA ALA A 76 -14.50 -18.74 -5.16
C ALA A 76 -13.80 -19.75 -4.23
N LEU A 77 -12.54 -20.08 -4.50
CA LEU A 77 -11.74 -20.95 -3.66
C LEU A 77 -11.53 -20.36 -2.26
N ALA A 78 -11.20 -19.07 -2.18
CA ALA A 78 -11.03 -18.36 -0.92
C ALA A 78 -12.31 -18.37 -0.07
N ARG A 79 -13.48 -18.13 -0.69
CA ARG A 79 -14.77 -18.19 0.02
C ARG A 79 -15.04 -19.59 0.60
N ARG A 80 -14.74 -20.65 -0.15
CA ARG A 80 -14.88 -22.04 0.35
C ARG A 80 -13.93 -22.30 1.51
N ALA A 81 -12.66 -21.90 1.39
CA ALA A 81 -11.67 -22.08 2.43
C ALA A 81 -12.00 -21.32 3.72
N GLN A 82 -12.43 -20.06 3.60
CA GLN A 82 -12.83 -19.25 4.74
C GLN A 82 -14.12 -19.76 5.40
N ALA A 83 -14.96 -20.51 4.68
CA ALA A 83 -16.14 -21.20 5.21
C ALA A 83 -15.82 -22.55 5.87
N GLY A 84 -14.54 -22.97 5.86
CA GLY A 84 -14.09 -24.25 6.44
C GLY A 84 -14.15 -25.44 5.46
N ASP A 85 -14.50 -25.21 4.19
CA ASP A 85 -14.47 -26.23 3.12
C ASP A 85 -13.10 -26.22 2.42
N PHE A 86 -12.04 -26.40 3.20
CA PHE A 86 -10.68 -26.57 2.69
C PHE A 86 -9.90 -27.48 3.63
N ASP A 87 -9.18 -28.42 3.03
CA ASP A 87 -8.52 -29.48 3.78
C ASP A 87 -7.37 -28.92 4.62
N GLU A 88 -7.46 -29.13 5.94
CA GLU A 88 -6.46 -28.71 6.90
C GLU A 88 -5.12 -29.41 6.65
N GLU A 89 -5.12 -30.64 6.15
CA GLU A 89 -3.90 -31.37 5.80
C GLU A 89 -3.13 -30.67 4.68
N LEU A 90 -3.83 -30.17 3.66
CA LEU A 90 -3.23 -29.40 2.56
C LEU A 90 -2.64 -28.07 3.05
N ILE A 91 -3.31 -27.39 3.98
CA ILE A 91 -2.78 -26.16 4.58
C ILE A 91 -1.49 -26.47 5.35
N LEU A 92 -1.49 -27.53 6.15
CA LEU A 92 -0.31 -27.94 6.92
C LEU A 92 0.84 -28.41 6.04
N GLU A 93 0.55 -29.05 4.90
CA GLU A 93 1.55 -29.40 3.89
C GLU A 93 2.18 -28.15 3.29
N GLN A 94 1.37 -27.16 2.87
CA GLN A 94 1.89 -25.88 2.37
C GLN A 94 2.73 -25.14 3.44
N LEU A 95 2.38 -25.26 4.72
CA LEU A 95 3.05 -24.62 5.85
C LEU A 95 4.13 -25.49 6.51
N ALA A 96 4.50 -26.64 5.94
CA ALA A 96 5.37 -27.62 6.60
C ALA A 96 6.68 -27.02 7.13
N ARG A 97 7.33 -26.13 6.36
CA ARG A 97 8.58 -25.47 6.79
C ARG A 97 8.36 -24.48 7.93
N ASN A 98 7.26 -23.73 7.91
CA ASN A 98 6.89 -22.83 8.99
C ASN A 98 6.57 -23.62 10.26
N ARG A 99 5.88 -24.75 10.13
CA ARG A 99 5.55 -25.66 11.24
C ARG A 99 6.81 -26.22 11.91
N VAL A 100 7.84 -26.58 11.15
CA VAL A 100 9.12 -27.04 11.70
C VAL A 100 9.83 -25.91 12.45
N PHE A 101 9.85 -24.70 11.88
CA PHE A 101 10.54 -23.55 12.48
C PHE A 101 9.85 -23.01 13.74
N LEU A 102 8.53 -22.79 13.67
CA LEU A 102 7.73 -22.23 14.76
C LEU A 102 7.32 -23.27 15.81
N LYS A 103 7.44 -24.56 15.47
CA LYS A 103 6.80 -25.70 16.16
C LYS A 103 5.26 -25.65 16.02
N PRO A 104 4.54 -26.77 16.21
CA PRO A 104 3.08 -26.81 16.10
C PRO A 104 2.39 -25.73 16.94
N GLU A 105 2.81 -25.56 18.19
CA GLU A 105 2.18 -24.61 19.12
C GLU A 105 2.44 -23.15 18.71
N GLY A 106 3.57 -22.88 18.05
CA GLY A 106 3.88 -21.56 17.52
C GLY A 106 3.09 -21.24 16.25
N LEU A 107 2.88 -22.23 15.39
CA LEU A 107 2.04 -22.09 14.20
C LEU A 107 0.57 -21.86 14.59
N ASP A 108 0.05 -22.62 15.56
CA ASP A 108 -1.32 -22.46 16.05
C ASP A 108 -1.53 -21.05 16.62
N LYS A 109 -0.59 -20.56 17.43
CA LYS A 109 -0.60 -19.17 17.93
C LYS A 109 -0.61 -18.14 16.81
N LEU A 110 0.15 -18.36 15.74
CA LEU A 110 0.18 -17.44 14.59
C LEU A 110 -1.16 -17.48 13.83
N ARG A 111 -1.74 -18.67 13.63
CA ARG A 111 -3.02 -18.84 12.96
C ARG A 111 -4.17 -18.19 13.75
N ASP A 112 -4.15 -18.30 15.07
CA ASP A 112 -5.13 -17.70 15.98
C ASP A 112 -4.94 -16.19 16.18
N SER A 113 -3.78 -15.65 15.78
CA SER A 113 -3.48 -14.22 15.94
C SER A 113 -4.32 -13.35 15.01
N PHE A 114 -4.60 -12.13 15.46
CA PHE A 114 -5.16 -11.08 14.63
C PHE A 114 -4.09 -10.00 14.41
N VAL A 115 -3.71 -9.78 13.15
CA VAL A 115 -2.68 -8.80 12.80
C VAL A 115 -3.29 -7.60 12.09
N VAL A 116 -2.93 -6.40 12.53
CA VAL A 116 -3.29 -5.15 11.86
C VAL A 116 -2.04 -4.58 11.19
N VAL A 117 -2.11 -4.32 9.90
CA VAL A 117 -1.04 -3.69 9.12
C VAL A 117 -1.48 -2.28 8.73
N VAL A 118 -0.78 -1.28 9.25
CA VAL A 118 -1.00 0.12 8.92
C VAL A 118 0.03 0.59 7.89
N GLY A 119 -0.46 0.94 6.72
CA GLY A 119 0.31 1.31 5.54
C GLY A 119 0.71 0.08 4.71
N CYS A 120 0.12 -0.06 3.53
CA CYS A 120 0.33 -1.12 2.55
C CYS A 120 1.31 -0.72 1.43
N GLY A 121 2.26 0.17 1.74
CA GLY A 121 3.32 0.61 0.82
C GLY A 121 4.45 -0.42 0.64
N GLY A 122 5.71 0.04 0.56
CA GLY A 122 6.85 -0.84 0.32
C GLY A 122 7.07 -1.89 1.43
N VAL A 123 7.07 -1.47 2.69
CA VAL A 123 7.30 -2.39 3.82
C VAL A 123 6.05 -3.21 4.14
N GLY A 124 4.91 -2.55 4.31
CA GLY A 124 3.69 -3.24 4.74
C GLY A 124 3.15 -4.25 3.73
N SER A 125 3.33 -4.04 2.43
CA SER A 125 2.97 -5.04 1.42
C SER A 125 3.81 -6.32 1.55
N HIS A 126 5.12 -6.19 1.79
CA HIS A 126 6.01 -7.33 2.03
C HIS A 126 5.72 -8.02 3.36
N ALA A 127 5.49 -7.24 4.43
CA ALA A 127 5.12 -7.79 5.73
C ALA A 127 3.81 -8.60 5.63
N THR A 128 2.79 -8.05 4.96
CA THR A 128 1.50 -8.73 4.73
C THR A 128 1.68 -10.02 3.94
N ALA A 129 2.46 -9.98 2.84
CA ALA A 129 2.72 -11.15 2.02
C ALA A 129 3.44 -12.25 2.80
N SER A 130 4.42 -11.89 3.62
CA SER A 130 5.14 -12.82 4.50
C SER A 130 4.21 -13.41 5.56
N LEU A 131 3.39 -12.61 6.23
CA LEU A 131 2.44 -13.08 7.25
C LEU A 131 1.44 -14.08 6.69
N ALA A 132 0.82 -13.77 5.54
CA ALA A 132 -0.13 -14.66 4.89
C ALA A 132 0.54 -16.00 4.52
N ARG A 133 1.76 -15.95 3.96
CA ARG A 133 2.54 -17.15 3.60
C ARG A 133 3.07 -17.92 4.81
N SER A 134 3.20 -17.27 5.96
CA SER A 134 3.59 -17.91 7.23
C SER A 134 2.44 -18.60 7.95
N GLY A 135 1.19 -18.35 7.54
CA GLY A 135 0.00 -18.99 8.09
C GLY A 135 -0.90 -18.07 8.93
N ALA A 136 -0.64 -16.76 9.00
CA ALA A 136 -1.56 -15.85 9.70
C ALA A 136 -2.94 -15.89 9.05
N SER A 137 -4.00 -16.10 9.83
CA SER A 137 -5.35 -16.35 9.28
C SER A 137 -6.25 -15.11 9.26
N LYS A 138 -5.97 -14.08 10.08
CA LYS A 138 -6.76 -12.83 10.14
C LYS A 138 -5.85 -11.61 10.04
N ILE A 139 -6.01 -10.84 8.97
CA ILE A 139 -5.21 -9.65 8.71
C ILE A 139 -6.12 -8.46 8.38
N ARG A 140 -6.02 -7.38 9.15
CA ARG A 140 -6.64 -6.10 8.80
C ARG A 140 -5.62 -5.22 8.09
N LEU A 141 -5.98 -4.73 6.91
CA LEU A 141 -5.16 -3.85 6.10
C LEU A 141 -5.72 -2.43 6.16
N VAL A 142 -4.90 -1.48 6.60
CA VAL A 142 -5.26 -0.07 6.68
C VAL A 142 -4.36 0.73 5.73
N ASP A 143 -4.92 1.23 4.64
CA ASP A 143 -4.24 2.17 3.75
C ASP A 143 -5.27 2.91 2.89
N PHE A 144 -5.13 4.23 2.77
CA PHE A 144 -6.01 5.08 1.96
C PHE A 144 -5.48 5.26 0.52
N ASP A 145 -4.22 4.90 0.27
CA ASP A 145 -3.57 5.10 -1.03
C ASP A 145 -3.99 4.06 -2.08
N GLN A 146 -3.85 4.48 -3.33
CA GLN A 146 -3.90 3.60 -4.50
C GLN A 146 -2.48 3.24 -4.99
N VAL A 147 -2.39 2.16 -5.75
CA VAL A 147 -1.16 1.76 -6.43
C VAL A 147 -0.84 2.78 -7.52
N THR A 148 0.37 3.33 -7.48
CA THR A 148 0.91 4.23 -8.51
C THR A 148 1.98 3.52 -9.34
N LEU A 149 2.34 4.07 -10.50
CA LEU A 149 3.47 3.55 -11.30
C LEU A 149 4.77 3.50 -10.49
N SER A 150 5.02 4.52 -9.66
CA SER A 150 6.20 4.54 -8.80
C SER A 150 6.11 3.56 -7.64
N SER A 151 4.94 2.98 -7.34
CA SER A 151 4.80 1.94 -6.31
C SER A 151 5.36 0.59 -6.78
N LEU A 152 5.38 0.35 -8.09
CA LEU A 152 5.76 -0.95 -8.68
C LEU A 152 7.22 -1.34 -8.43
N ASN A 153 8.08 -0.39 -8.08
CA ASN A 153 9.48 -0.68 -7.76
C ASN A 153 9.69 -1.33 -6.38
N ARG A 154 8.68 -1.30 -5.50
CA ARG A 154 8.83 -1.71 -4.09
C ARG A 154 7.59 -2.35 -3.48
N HIS A 155 6.43 -2.30 -4.14
CA HIS A 155 5.22 -2.95 -3.62
C HIS A 155 5.27 -4.44 -3.94
N ALA A 156 5.07 -5.29 -2.94
CA ALA A 156 5.37 -6.72 -3.03
C ALA A 156 4.63 -7.48 -4.14
N VAL A 157 3.37 -7.10 -4.41
CA VAL A 157 2.47 -7.88 -5.30
C VAL A 157 1.84 -7.06 -6.43
N ALA A 158 2.10 -5.76 -6.49
CA ALA A 158 1.42 -4.90 -7.45
C ALA A 158 2.05 -5.04 -8.84
N THR A 159 1.20 -5.06 -9.86
CA THR A 159 1.59 -5.13 -11.27
C THR A 159 1.12 -3.89 -12.02
N LEU A 160 1.51 -3.74 -13.29
CA LEU A 160 1.05 -2.61 -14.13
C LEU A 160 -0.48 -2.55 -14.23
N ALA A 161 -1.16 -3.69 -14.22
CA ALA A 161 -2.62 -3.77 -14.24
C ALA A 161 -3.27 -3.28 -12.93
N ASP A 162 -2.51 -3.20 -11.83
CA ASP A 162 -3.02 -2.75 -10.53
C ASP A 162 -2.97 -1.22 -10.36
N VAL A 163 -2.36 -0.48 -11.28
CA VAL A 163 -2.22 0.98 -11.15
C VAL A 163 -3.59 1.65 -11.12
N GLY A 164 -3.86 2.42 -10.07
CA GLY A 164 -5.16 3.05 -9.79
C GLY A 164 -6.08 2.21 -8.90
N THR A 165 -5.72 0.97 -8.57
CA THR A 165 -6.48 0.17 -7.59
C THR A 165 -6.04 0.51 -6.16
N PRO A 166 -6.94 0.44 -5.16
CA PRO A 166 -6.56 0.59 -3.76
C PRO A 166 -5.50 -0.45 -3.34
N LYS A 167 -4.44 -0.03 -2.65
CA LYS A 167 -3.34 -0.95 -2.27
C LYS A 167 -3.85 -2.14 -1.43
N VAL A 168 -4.80 -1.88 -0.53
CA VAL A 168 -5.43 -2.92 0.30
C VAL A 168 -6.16 -3.98 -0.53
N ARG A 169 -6.83 -3.58 -1.63
CA ARG A 169 -7.53 -4.48 -2.56
C ARG A 169 -6.54 -5.27 -3.41
N CYS A 170 -5.46 -4.61 -3.87
CA CYS A 170 -4.38 -5.27 -4.60
C CYS A 170 -3.75 -6.42 -3.78
N LEU A 171 -3.50 -6.18 -2.48
CA LEU A 171 -2.99 -7.21 -1.57
C LEU A 171 -3.98 -8.35 -1.37
N GLU A 172 -5.24 -8.06 -1.03
CA GLU A 172 -6.29 -9.08 -0.89
C GLU A 172 -6.36 -9.96 -2.13
N ARG A 173 -6.58 -9.35 -3.30
CA ARG A 173 -6.75 -10.05 -4.59
C ARG A 173 -5.60 -11.02 -4.89
N ARG A 174 -4.36 -10.60 -4.64
CA ARG A 174 -3.17 -11.42 -4.92
C ARG A 174 -2.92 -12.47 -3.85
N LEU A 175 -3.18 -12.16 -2.58
CA LEU A 175 -2.85 -13.06 -1.47
C LEU A 175 -3.90 -14.15 -1.25
N ILE A 176 -5.17 -13.91 -1.56
CA ILE A 176 -6.19 -14.97 -1.52
C ILE A 176 -5.91 -16.10 -2.53
N ALA A 177 -5.20 -15.79 -3.62
CA ALA A 177 -4.75 -16.80 -4.59
C ALA A 177 -3.62 -17.69 -4.04
N ILE A 178 -2.89 -17.22 -3.03
CA ILE A 178 -1.73 -17.92 -2.42
C ILE A 178 -2.14 -18.63 -1.13
N ALA A 179 -2.95 -17.98 -0.30
CA ALA A 179 -3.36 -18.44 1.02
C ALA A 179 -4.88 -18.19 1.17
N PRO A 180 -5.72 -19.03 0.52
CA PRO A 180 -7.16 -18.80 0.43
C PRO A 180 -7.89 -18.83 1.78
N TRP A 181 -7.31 -19.46 2.81
CA TRP A 181 -7.87 -19.49 4.17
C TRP A 181 -7.72 -18.17 4.93
N VAL A 182 -6.88 -17.24 4.46
CA VAL A 182 -6.65 -15.96 5.13
C VAL A 182 -7.84 -15.03 4.92
N GLN A 183 -8.35 -14.46 6.00
CA GLN A 183 -9.39 -13.44 5.99
C GLN A 183 -8.76 -12.06 6.05
N PHE A 184 -9.13 -11.20 5.10
CA PHE A 184 -8.69 -9.83 5.03
C PHE A 184 -9.81 -8.86 5.42
N ASP A 185 -9.54 -7.94 6.35
CA ASP A 185 -10.42 -6.81 6.67
C ASP A 185 -9.81 -5.54 6.08
N LEU A 186 -10.43 -5.00 5.03
CA LEU A 186 -9.88 -3.89 4.29
C LEU A 186 -10.44 -2.55 4.77
N ARG A 187 -9.55 -1.68 5.22
CA ARG A 187 -9.86 -0.32 5.67
C ARG A 187 -9.18 0.70 4.77
N GLN A 188 -9.93 1.23 3.81
CA GLN A 188 -9.49 2.31 2.92
C GLN A 188 -9.63 3.67 3.61
N GLU A 189 -8.98 3.82 4.75
CA GLU A 189 -9.05 5.00 5.60
C GLU A 189 -7.62 5.43 5.97
N LYS A 190 -7.40 6.73 6.12
CA LYS A 190 -6.13 7.24 6.62
C LYS A 190 -6.04 6.93 8.11
N PHE A 191 -4.89 6.46 8.57
CA PHE A 191 -4.67 6.25 9.98
C PHE A 191 -4.31 7.58 10.66
N ASP A 192 -5.17 8.03 11.58
CA ASP A 192 -4.97 9.18 12.45
C ASP A 192 -5.51 8.88 13.86
N ASP A 193 -5.29 9.81 14.79
CA ASP A 193 -5.66 9.64 16.20
C ASP A 193 -7.17 9.47 16.42
N ASP A 194 -8.00 10.08 15.56
CA ASP A 194 -9.46 10.07 15.72
C ASP A 194 -10.05 8.70 15.34
N VAL A 195 -9.46 8.02 14.36
CA VAL A 195 -9.91 6.68 13.92
C VAL A 195 -9.11 5.53 14.52
N ALA A 196 -8.01 5.80 15.22
CA ALA A 196 -7.09 4.79 15.73
C ALA A 196 -7.80 3.72 16.58
N GLU A 197 -8.62 4.12 17.54
CA GLU A 197 -9.35 3.19 18.42
C GLU A 197 -10.27 2.26 17.62
N LYS A 198 -11.00 2.79 16.65
CA LYS A 198 -11.86 2.03 15.74
C LYS A 198 -11.06 1.04 14.89
N LEU A 199 -9.95 1.47 14.31
CA LEU A 199 -9.16 0.66 13.37
C LEU A 199 -8.32 -0.41 14.06
N LEU A 200 -7.86 -0.14 15.28
CA LEU A 200 -7.09 -1.07 16.12
C LEU A 200 -7.98 -1.95 17.01
N GLY A 201 -9.29 -1.70 17.01
CA GLY A 201 -10.26 -2.49 17.74
C GLY A 201 -10.31 -3.95 17.27
N PRO A 202 -11.02 -4.81 18.02
CA PRO A 202 -11.06 -6.24 17.79
C PRO A 202 -11.55 -6.65 16.38
N TRP A 203 -11.29 -7.90 16.03
CA TRP A 203 -11.86 -8.52 14.84
C TRP A 203 -13.34 -8.88 15.08
N GLY A 204 -14.24 -8.07 14.53
CA GLY A 204 -15.68 -8.23 14.75
C GLY A 204 -16.09 -7.94 16.19
N LYS A 205 -17.05 -8.70 16.73
CA LYS A 205 -17.58 -8.54 18.10
C LYS A 205 -16.80 -9.31 19.17
N LEU A 206 -15.73 -10.04 18.80
CA LEU A 206 -15.03 -10.95 19.69
C LEU A 206 -13.78 -10.28 20.30
N THR A 207 -13.74 -10.21 21.63
CA THR A 207 -12.79 -9.45 22.44
C THR A 207 -11.45 -10.15 22.73
N ALA A 208 -11.24 -11.40 22.28
CA ALA A 208 -10.19 -12.27 22.84
C ALA A 208 -9.06 -12.68 21.87
N SER A 209 -8.83 -11.97 20.77
CA SER A 209 -7.67 -12.23 19.91
C SER A 209 -6.49 -11.32 20.28
N ARG A 210 -5.29 -11.88 20.47
CA ARG A 210 -4.06 -11.09 20.61
C ARG A 210 -3.86 -10.26 19.35
N ILE A 211 -3.91 -8.94 19.50
CA ILE A 211 -3.73 -8.00 18.39
C ILE A 211 -2.23 -7.77 18.23
N SER A 212 -1.68 -7.99 17.05
CA SER A 212 -0.33 -7.49 16.73
C SER A 212 -0.45 -6.35 15.75
N LEU A 213 0.07 -5.18 16.12
CA LEU A 213 0.11 -4.02 15.23
C LEU A 213 1.47 -3.94 14.54
N LEU A 214 1.43 -3.85 13.22
CA LEU A 214 2.60 -3.57 12.38
C LEU A 214 2.41 -2.19 11.74
N THR A 215 3.31 -1.28 12.07
CA THR A 215 3.31 0.08 11.54
C THR A 215 4.68 0.46 10.98
N GLN A 216 4.66 1.34 9.98
CA GLN A 216 5.87 1.92 9.38
C GLN A 216 6.34 3.20 10.10
N SER A 217 5.58 3.72 11.07
CA SER A 217 5.94 4.96 11.78
C SER A 217 6.10 4.75 13.28
N THR A 218 7.29 5.07 13.79
CA THR A 218 7.63 5.12 15.23
C THR A 218 6.91 6.22 16.00
N THR A 219 6.20 7.15 15.34
CA THR A 219 5.36 8.15 16.04
C THR A 219 4.01 7.61 16.49
N LEU A 220 3.60 6.45 15.99
CA LEU A 220 2.31 5.82 16.31
C LEU A 220 2.39 4.83 17.49
N THR A 221 3.60 4.58 18.03
CA THR A 221 3.85 3.63 19.12
C THR A 221 3.44 4.06 20.53
N PRO A 222 3.42 5.34 20.96
CA PRO A 222 3.24 5.64 22.38
C PRO A 222 1.80 5.52 22.91
N ARG A 223 0.79 5.24 22.08
CA ARG A 223 -0.63 5.27 22.50
C ARG A 223 -1.37 3.93 22.51
N LEU A 224 -0.70 2.82 22.19
CA LEU A 224 -1.28 1.47 22.22
C LEU A 224 -1.34 0.82 23.61
N HIS A 225 -1.00 1.56 24.67
CA HIS A 225 -1.01 1.07 26.04
C HIS A 225 -2.40 0.91 26.67
N CYS A 226 -3.48 1.15 25.92
CA CYS A 226 -4.83 1.06 26.44
C CYS A 226 -5.55 -0.24 26.01
N SER A 227 -5.64 -1.17 26.96
CA SER A 227 -6.73 -2.16 27.16
C SER A 227 -6.69 -3.58 26.56
N SER A 228 -5.70 -4.01 25.77
CA SER A 228 -5.48 -5.46 25.56
C SER A 228 -4.04 -5.76 25.18
N THR A 229 -3.62 -7.03 25.24
CA THR A 229 -2.26 -7.52 24.94
C THR A 229 -1.85 -7.27 23.48
N ALA A 230 -1.66 -6.00 23.12
CA ALA A 230 -1.29 -5.54 21.80
C ALA A 230 0.24 -5.49 21.69
N THR A 231 0.85 -6.42 20.95
CA THR A 231 2.29 -6.36 20.66
C THR A 231 2.48 -5.49 19.42
N THR A 232 3.06 -4.31 19.62
CA THR A 232 3.40 -3.39 18.53
C THR A 232 4.80 -3.68 18.05
N THR A 233 4.96 -3.94 16.75
CA THR A 233 6.27 -4.07 16.12
C THR A 233 6.38 -2.99 15.05
N SER A 234 7.31 -2.07 15.26
CA SER A 234 7.71 -1.07 14.26
C SER A 234 8.76 -1.69 13.36
N PHE A 235 8.56 -1.61 12.04
CA PHE A 235 9.57 -2.00 11.06
C PHE A 235 10.29 -0.76 10.52
N LEU A 236 10.98 -0.02 11.40
CA LEU A 236 11.98 1.00 11.08
C LEU A 236 12.86 1.25 12.31
#